data_AF-A0A1V4S833-F1
#
_entry.id   AF-A0A1V4S833-F1
#
_cell.length_a   1.000
_cell.length_b   1.000
_cell.length_c   1.000
_cell.angle_alpha   90.00
_cell.angle_beta   90.00
_cell.angle_gamma   90.00
#
_symmetry.space_group_name_H-M   'P 1'
#
loop_
_entity.id
_entity.type
_entity.pdbx_description
1 polymer ?
#
loop_
_entity_poly.entity_id
_entity_poly.type
_entity_poly.pdbx_seq_one_letter_code
_entity_poly.pdbx_strand_id
1 'polypeptide(L)'
;QNLLAVNAPGNIVKKVAGSGLKSLNAQERNQLAKKIDLNNKDHRAYLNEIYRKHQHDILKNFEYFYEAQCAWEDTMAENLAADIKKYNEQIVVFAGNGHIVNKFGIPERTQKRAPVRMATVMLYSLTERTTIKKGIADYVWLTGNYLPKHLMHRHKYKQ
;
A
#
# COMPACT_ATOMS: atom_id res chain seq x y z
N GLN A 1 4.76 16.15 19.11
CA GLN A 1 4.19 15.20 18.13
C GLN A 1 5.34 14.36 17.58
N ASN A 2 5.17 13.04 17.55
CA ASN A 2 6.18 12.12 17.02
C ASN A 2 5.93 11.90 15.51
N LEU A 3 6.98 11.94 14.70
CA LEU A 3 6.93 11.51 13.30
C LEU A 3 7.45 10.08 13.21
N LEU A 4 6.61 9.16 12.75
CA LEU A 4 6.88 7.72 12.76
C LEU A 4 7.08 7.20 11.34
N ALA A 5 8.18 6.50 11.11
CA ALA A 5 8.49 5.87 9.83
C ALA A 5 7.97 4.44 9.82
N VAL A 6 6.75 4.23 9.34
CA VAL A 6 6.18 2.88 9.23
C VAL A 6 6.66 2.14 7.98
N ASN A 7 7.25 2.84 7.01
CA ASN A 7 7.50 2.30 5.68
C ASN A 7 8.52 1.15 5.63
N ALA A 8 8.38 0.26 4.65
CA ALA A 8 9.44 -0.70 4.31
C ALA A 8 10.57 0.00 3.53
N PRO A 9 11.83 -0.49 3.59
CA PRO A 9 12.90 0.06 2.77
C PRO A 9 12.61 -0.11 1.28
N GLY A 10 12.47 1.01 0.56
CA GLY A 10 12.01 1.01 -0.83
C GLY A 10 12.92 0.26 -1.80
N ASN A 11 14.24 0.24 -1.55
CA ASN A 11 15.20 -0.54 -2.32
C ASN A 11 14.95 -2.05 -2.19
N ILE A 12 14.58 -2.52 -0.99
CA ILE A 12 14.28 -3.94 -0.75
C ILE A 12 12.97 -4.32 -1.40
N VAL A 13 11.92 -3.50 -1.24
CA VAL A 13 10.63 -3.73 -1.92
C VAL A 13 10.83 -3.77 -3.45
N LYS A 14 11.63 -2.86 -4.01
CA LYS A 14 11.95 -2.85 -5.44
C LYS A 14 12.70 -4.11 -5.88
N LYS A 15 13.63 -4.62 -5.05
CA LYS A 15 14.32 -5.89 -5.31
C LYS A 15 13.35 -7.07 -5.30
N VAL A 16 12.45 -7.16 -4.32
CA VAL A 16 11.39 -8.18 -4.28
C VAL A 16 10.51 -8.10 -5.52
N ALA A 17 10.14 -6.89 -5.95
CA ALA A 17 9.32 -6.71 -7.15
C ALA A 17 10.02 -7.17 -8.45
N GLY A 18 11.34 -7.10 -8.51
CA GLY A 18 12.13 -7.53 -9.67
C GLY A 18 12.51 -9.01 -9.66
N SER A 19 12.79 -9.57 -8.47
CA SER A 19 13.46 -10.87 -8.34
C SER A 19 12.81 -11.81 -7.31
N GLY A 20 11.70 -11.43 -6.70
CA GLY A 20 10.96 -12.21 -5.71
C GLY A 20 11.56 -12.19 -4.31
N LEU A 21 10.76 -12.58 -3.33
CA LEU A 21 11.11 -12.53 -1.90
C LEU A 21 12.27 -13.48 -1.56
N LYS A 22 12.36 -14.61 -2.26
CA LYS A 22 13.44 -15.60 -2.09
C LYS A 22 14.80 -15.10 -2.56
N SER A 23 14.87 -13.99 -3.29
CA SER A 23 16.14 -13.38 -3.73
C SER A 23 16.84 -12.57 -2.64
N LEU A 24 16.17 -12.32 -1.52
CA LEU A 24 16.73 -11.55 -0.42
C LEU A 24 17.75 -12.38 0.36
N ASN A 25 18.89 -11.77 0.67
CA ASN A 25 19.80 -12.32 1.67
C ASN A 25 19.25 -12.12 3.09
N ALA A 26 19.91 -12.69 4.09
CA ALA A 26 19.46 -12.62 5.48
C ALA A 26 19.36 -11.18 6.01
N GLN A 27 20.33 -10.31 5.67
CA GLN A 27 20.34 -8.92 6.11
C GLN A 27 19.21 -8.10 5.49
N GLU A 28 18.89 -8.33 4.21
CA GLU A 28 17.75 -7.71 3.53
C GLU A 28 16.42 -8.24 4.09
N ARG A 29 16.31 -9.55 4.28
CA ARG A 29 15.09 -10.17 4.81
C ARG A 29 14.76 -9.69 6.23
N ASN A 30 15.79 -9.44 7.05
CA ASN A 30 15.65 -8.94 8.42
C ASN A 30 15.16 -7.48 8.50
N GLN A 31 15.17 -6.73 7.40
CA GLN A 31 14.62 -5.37 7.33
C GLN A 31 13.13 -5.33 6.98
N LEU A 32 12.53 -6.49 6.70
CA LEU A 32 11.10 -6.64 6.45
C LEU A 32 10.42 -7.29 7.65
N ALA A 33 9.09 -7.24 7.69
CA ALA A 33 8.29 -7.91 8.72
C ALA A 33 8.71 -9.37 8.93
N LYS A 34 8.72 -9.81 10.20
CA LYS A 34 9.06 -11.19 10.55
C LYS A 34 8.18 -12.19 9.80
N LYS A 35 6.88 -11.90 9.70
CA LYS A 35 5.91 -12.68 8.93
C LYS A 35 5.36 -11.86 7.76
N ILE A 36 5.49 -12.40 6.56
CA ILE A 36 4.84 -11.89 5.35
C ILE A 36 3.72 -12.87 4.98
N ASP A 37 2.47 -12.41 5.01
CA ASP A 37 1.29 -13.19 4.67
C ASP A 37 0.96 -13.06 3.19
N LEU A 38 1.07 -14.18 2.48
CA LEU A 38 0.76 -14.32 1.05
C LEU A 38 -0.58 -15.01 0.80
N ASN A 39 -1.32 -15.40 1.84
CA ASN A 39 -2.48 -16.29 1.73
C ASN A 39 -3.84 -15.57 1.62
N ASN A 40 -3.87 -14.23 1.64
CA ASN A 40 -5.10 -13.47 1.45
C ASN A 40 -5.55 -13.54 -0.04
N LYS A 41 -6.51 -14.42 -0.32
CA LYS A 41 -6.99 -14.67 -1.69
C LYS A 41 -7.68 -13.46 -2.31
N ASP A 42 -8.46 -12.71 -1.53
CA ASP A 42 -9.19 -11.53 -2.03
C ASP A 42 -8.23 -10.39 -2.34
N HIS A 43 -7.23 -10.19 -1.47
CA HIS A 43 -6.14 -9.26 -1.73
C HIS A 43 -5.37 -9.62 -3.00
N ARG A 44 -5.00 -10.89 -3.15
CA ARG A 44 -4.29 -11.38 -4.35
C ARG A 44 -5.12 -11.18 -5.61
N ALA A 45 -6.42 -11.48 -5.57
CA ALA A 45 -7.32 -11.29 -6.71
C ALA A 45 -7.42 -9.80 -7.08
N TYR A 46 -7.60 -8.92 -6.10
CA TYR A 46 -7.62 -7.48 -6.31
C TYR A 46 -6.32 -6.97 -6.94
N LEU A 47 -5.16 -7.35 -6.40
CA LEU A 47 -3.87 -6.95 -6.95
C LEU A 47 -3.62 -7.51 -8.35
N ASN A 48 -4.14 -8.70 -8.68
CA ASN A 48 -4.07 -9.25 -10.03
C ASN A 48 -4.88 -8.42 -11.04
N GLU A 49 -6.07 -7.93 -10.66
CA GLU A 49 -6.84 -7.01 -11.51
C GLU A 49 -6.09 -5.69 -11.74
N ILE A 50 -5.52 -5.12 -10.67
CA ILE A 50 -4.71 -3.90 -10.77
C ILE A 50 -3.50 -4.13 -11.66
N TYR A 51 -2.79 -5.23 -11.46
CA TYR A 51 -1.66 -5.62 -12.29
C TYR A 51 -2.10 -5.69 -13.77
N ARG A 52 -3.15 -6.42 -14.13
CA ARG A 52 -3.57 -6.53 -15.54
C ARG A 52 -3.97 -5.20 -16.21
N LYS A 53 -4.38 -4.20 -15.44
CA LYS A 53 -4.79 -2.88 -15.96
C LYS A 53 -3.63 -1.94 -16.31
N HIS A 54 -2.41 -2.24 -15.89
CA HIS A 54 -1.23 -1.38 -16.11
C HIS A 54 -0.29 -2.03 -17.13
N GLN A 55 0.30 -1.23 -18.04
CA GLN A 55 1.37 -1.70 -18.93
C GLN A 55 2.66 -1.83 -18.10
N HIS A 56 3.24 -3.03 -18.08
CA HIS A 56 4.40 -3.35 -17.24
C HIS A 56 5.67 -3.54 -18.07
N ASP A 57 6.44 -2.46 -18.25
CA ASP A 57 7.77 -2.57 -18.85
C ASP A 57 8.79 -3.23 -17.88
N ILE A 58 8.54 -3.10 -16.57
CA ILE A 58 9.48 -3.51 -15.49
C ILE A 58 8.94 -4.71 -14.69
N LEU A 59 7.65 -4.75 -14.39
CA LEU A 59 7.05 -5.80 -13.56
C LEU A 59 6.56 -6.95 -14.43
N LYS A 60 7.46 -7.85 -14.84
CA LYS A 60 7.12 -8.95 -15.76
C LYS A 60 6.44 -10.16 -15.10
N ASN A 61 6.41 -10.20 -13.77
CA ASN A 61 5.89 -11.33 -12.99
C ASN A 61 4.91 -10.86 -11.91
N PHE A 62 3.66 -11.30 -12.02
CA PHE A 62 2.64 -11.00 -11.02
C PHE A 62 2.99 -11.54 -9.63
N GLU A 63 3.63 -12.70 -9.51
CA GLU A 63 3.98 -13.26 -8.21
C GLU A 63 4.96 -12.35 -7.47
N TYR A 64 5.98 -11.83 -8.15
CA TYR A 64 6.95 -10.91 -7.54
C TYR A 64 6.32 -9.57 -7.19
N PHE A 65 5.40 -9.09 -8.03
CA PHE A 65 4.60 -7.91 -7.71
C PHE A 65 3.77 -8.14 -6.43
N TYR A 66 3.07 -9.26 -6.33
CA TYR A 66 2.26 -9.61 -5.17
C TYR A 66 3.11 -9.78 -3.90
N GLU A 67 4.23 -10.51 -4.00
CA GLU A 67 5.20 -10.65 -2.91
C GLU A 67 5.71 -9.29 -2.42
N ALA A 68 6.00 -8.36 -3.34
CA ALA A 68 6.45 -7.02 -3.00
C ALA A 68 5.37 -6.21 -2.27
N GLN A 69 4.10 -6.28 -2.72
CA GLN A 69 2.99 -5.61 -2.03
C GLN A 69 2.82 -6.17 -0.60
N CYS A 70 2.82 -7.49 -0.45
CA CYS A 70 2.69 -8.12 0.87
C CYS A 70 3.88 -7.78 1.78
N ALA A 71 5.11 -7.82 1.27
CA ALA A 71 6.32 -7.45 2.02
C ALA A 71 6.27 -5.99 2.49
N TRP A 72 5.78 -5.10 1.65
CA TRP A 72 5.62 -3.69 1.97
C TRP A 72 4.58 -3.50 3.09
N GLU A 73 3.39 -4.06 2.90
CA GLU A 73 2.27 -3.87 3.81
C GLU A 73 2.43 -4.56 5.16
N ASP A 74 2.99 -5.77 5.19
CA ASP A 74 3.27 -6.44 6.46
C ASP A 74 4.34 -5.71 7.27
N THR A 75 5.35 -5.14 6.61
CA THR A 75 6.36 -4.31 7.29
C THR A 75 5.74 -3.04 7.85
N MET A 76 4.90 -2.36 7.08
CA MET A 76 4.13 -1.21 7.56
C MET A 76 3.24 -1.57 8.75
N ALA A 77 2.56 -2.71 8.67
CA ALA A 77 1.68 -3.17 9.72
C ALA A 77 2.43 -3.58 11.00
N GLU A 78 3.60 -4.21 10.87
CA GLU A 78 4.45 -4.62 12.01
C GLU A 78 5.04 -3.40 12.73
N ASN A 79 5.56 -2.42 11.98
CA ASN A 79 6.05 -1.15 12.52
C ASN A 79 4.92 -0.40 13.24
N LEU A 80 3.77 -0.24 12.59
CA LEU A 80 2.61 0.42 13.19
C LEU A 80 2.12 -0.28 14.47
N ALA A 81 2.09 -1.61 14.48
CA ALA A 81 1.70 -2.38 15.67
C ALA A 81 2.68 -2.18 16.83
N ALA A 82 3.97 -2.00 16.56
CA ALA A 82 4.97 -1.67 17.58
C ALA A 82 4.76 -0.25 18.13
N ASP A 83 4.51 0.71 17.23
CA ASP A 83 4.27 2.11 17.61
C ASP A 83 3.00 2.28 18.44
N ILE A 84 1.89 1.61 18.08
CA ILE A 84 0.64 1.60 18.86
C ILE A 84 0.91 1.17 20.30
N LYS A 85 1.67 0.08 20.49
CA LYS A 85 1.99 -0.45 21.83
C LYS A 85 2.91 0.48 22.61
N LYS A 86 3.81 1.18 21.92
CA LYS A 86 4.82 2.05 22.54
C LYS A 86 4.23 3.38 23.02
N TYR A 87 3.43 4.03 22.17
CA TYR A 87 2.99 5.40 22.42
C TYR A 87 1.62 5.48 23.09
N ASN A 88 0.75 4.48 22.92
CA ASN A 88 -0.62 4.48 23.46
C ASN A 88 -1.40 5.79 23.17
N GLU A 89 -1.12 6.39 22.02
CA GLU A 89 -1.70 7.64 21.53
C GLU A 89 -2.48 7.39 20.23
N GLN A 90 -3.26 8.39 19.79
CA GLN A 90 -3.87 8.35 18.47
C GLN A 90 -2.80 8.50 17.38
N ILE A 91 -2.74 7.54 16.47
CA ILE A 91 -1.82 7.55 15.32
C ILE A 91 -2.62 7.79 14.04
N VAL A 92 -2.16 8.74 13.22
CA VAL A 92 -2.67 8.99 11.87
C VAL A 92 -1.63 8.49 10.88
N VAL A 93 -2.04 7.61 9.96
CA VAL A 93 -1.15 7.01 8.95
C VAL A 93 -1.54 7.51 7.58
N PHE A 94 -0.57 8.06 6.86
CA PHE A 94 -0.72 8.41 5.45
C PHE A 94 -0.20 7.27 4.58
N ALA A 95 -1.06 6.70 3.75
CA ALA A 95 -0.72 5.65 2.82
C ALA A 95 -1.51 5.81 1.52
N GLY A 96 -0.98 5.25 0.43
CA GLY A 96 -1.72 5.19 -0.83
C GLY A 96 -2.97 4.32 -0.71
N ASN A 97 -4.04 4.68 -1.43
CA ASN A 97 -5.32 3.97 -1.39
C ASN A 97 -5.19 2.45 -1.61
N GLY A 98 -4.24 2.02 -2.47
CA GLY A 98 -3.99 0.61 -2.74
C GLY A 98 -3.64 -0.21 -1.48
N HIS A 99 -3.05 0.41 -0.46
CA HIS A 99 -2.70 -0.22 0.81
C HIS A 99 -3.83 -0.17 1.85
N ILE A 100 -4.95 0.48 1.53
CA ILE A 100 -6.11 0.70 2.41
C ILE A 100 -7.35 -0.05 1.90
N VAL A 101 -7.49 -0.15 0.57
CA VAL A 101 -8.65 -0.70 -0.14
C VAL A 101 -9.13 -2.03 0.43
N ASN A 102 -10.43 -2.12 0.72
CA ASN A 102 -11.09 -3.28 1.34
C ASN A 102 -10.43 -3.76 2.65
N LYS A 103 -9.59 -2.92 3.28
CA LYS A 103 -8.77 -3.20 4.47
C LYS A 103 -7.68 -4.26 4.31
N PHE A 104 -7.51 -4.88 3.14
CA PHE A 104 -6.59 -6.01 2.94
C PHE A 104 -5.12 -5.73 3.30
N GLY A 105 -4.66 -4.50 3.02
CA GLY A 105 -3.28 -4.08 3.22
C GLY A 105 -2.96 -3.76 4.67
N ILE A 106 -2.51 -2.53 4.93
CA ILE A 106 -2.10 -2.09 6.28
C ILE A 106 -3.19 -2.32 7.34
N PRO A 107 -4.48 -1.99 7.10
CA PRO A 107 -5.50 -2.05 8.16
C PRO A 107 -5.69 -3.45 8.76
N GLU A 108 -6.01 -4.46 7.94
CA GLU A 108 -6.23 -5.84 8.40
C GLU A 108 -4.92 -6.43 8.97
N ARG A 109 -3.79 -6.19 8.30
CA ARG A 109 -2.48 -6.71 8.74
C ARG A 109 -2.06 -6.11 10.09
N THR A 110 -2.40 -4.86 10.39
CA THR A 110 -2.16 -4.25 11.70
C THR A 110 -3.13 -4.82 12.75
N GLN A 111 -4.41 -4.96 12.41
CA GLN A 111 -5.41 -5.52 13.33
C GLN A 111 -5.05 -6.94 13.79
N LYS A 112 -4.45 -7.75 12.90
CA LYS A 112 -3.92 -9.09 13.23
C LYS A 112 -2.73 -9.08 14.20
N ARG A 113 -2.02 -7.94 14.34
CA ARG A 113 -0.80 -7.79 15.17
C ARG A 113 -1.02 -7.01 16.46
N ALA A 114 -2.01 -6.13 16.49
CA ALA A 114 -2.36 -5.32 17.64
C ALA A 114 -3.88 -5.10 17.70
N PRO A 115 -4.53 -5.36 18.85
CA PRO A 115 -5.92 -4.97 19.05
C PRO A 115 -6.00 -3.45 19.12
N VAL A 116 -6.49 -2.84 18.04
CA VAL A 116 -6.67 -1.38 17.93
C VAL A 116 -8.05 -1.07 17.37
N ARG A 117 -8.62 0.07 17.77
CA ARG A 117 -9.79 0.64 17.10
C ARG A 117 -9.29 1.50 15.94
N MET A 118 -9.75 1.20 14.74
CA MET A 118 -9.29 1.87 13.51
C MET A 118 -10.47 2.28 12.64
N ALA A 119 -10.32 3.40 11.95
CA ALA A 119 -11.16 3.79 10.83
C ALA A 119 -10.27 4.09 9.62
N THR A 120 -10.67 3.66 8.42
CA THR A 120 -9.98 3.97 7.18
C THR A 120 -10.68 5.09 6.41
N VAL A 121 -9.90 6.06 5.93
CA VAL A 121 -10.39 7.14 5.07
C VAL A 121 -9.67 7.03 3.73
N MET A 122 -10.43 6.87 2.64
CA MET A 122 -9.89 6.74 1.30
C MET A 122 -10.27 7.95 0.46
N LEU A 123 -9.29 8.61 -0.15
CA LEU A 123 -9.53 9.74 -1.05
C LEU A 123 -10.00 9.23 -2.40
N TYR A 124 -11.08 9.76 -2.95
CA TYR A 124 -11.62 9.33 -4.24
C TYR A 124 -11.91 10.52 -5.13
N SER A 125 -11.19 10.61 -6.25
CA SER A 125 -11.35 11.72 -7.21
C SER A 125 -12.61 11.53 -8.07
N LEU A 126 -13.46 12.55 -8.10
CA LEU A 126 -14.64 12.60 -8.97
C LEU A 126 -14.30 13.27 -10.30
N THR A 127 -13.53 12.58 -11.14
CA THR A 127 -13.25 13.04 -12.51
C THR A 127 -14.33 12.64 -13.51
N GLU A 128 -15.11 11.61 -13.18
CA GLU A 128 -16.18 11.07 -14.02
C GLU A 128 -17.27 10.39 -13.16
N ARG A 129 -18.38 10.02 -13.80
CA ARG A 129 -19.43 9.25 -13.14
C ARG A 129 -18.89 7.86 -12.80
N THR A 130 -18.90 7.53 -11.52
CA THR A 130 -18.35 6.28 -11.01
C THR A 130 -19.28 5.58 -10.01
N THR A 131 -19.07 4.29 -9.80
CA THR A 131 -19.73 3.50 -8.77
C THR A 131 -18.71 3.07 -7.73
N ILE A 132 -18.91 3.50 -6.48
CA ILE A 132 -18.05 3.14 -5.36
C ILE A 132 -18.65 1.91 -4.68
N LYS A 133 -17.88 0.81 -4.66
CA LYS A 133 -18.31 -0.42 -3.96
C LYS A 133 -18.40 -0.17 -2.45
N LYS A 134 -19.50 -0.61 -1.85
CA LYS A 134 -19.65 -0.63 -0.38
C LYS A 134 -18.51 -1.46 0.25
N GLY A 135 -17.94 -0.97 1.34
CA GLY A 135 -16.88 -1.68 2.08
C GLY A 135 -15.46 -1.44 1.58
N ILE A 136 -15.27 -0.56 0.58
CA ILE A 136 -13.94 -0.23 0.07
C ILE A 136 -13.04 0.46 1.12
N ALA A 137 -13.65 1.20 2.04
CA ALA A 137 -13.08 1.80 3.24
C ALA A 137 -14.22 2.13 4.23
N ASP A 138 -13.90 2.52 5.47
CA ASP A 138 -14.92 2.99 6.44
C ASP A 138 -15.53 4.33 5.99
N TYR A 139 -14.69 5.21 5.46
CA TYR A 139 -15.07 6.49 4.88
C TYR A 139 -14.41 6.66 3.51
N VAL A 140 -15.17 7.24 2.59
CA VAL A 140 -14.65 7.68 1.30
C VAL A 140 -14.81 9.19 1.22
N TRP A 141 -13.70 9.89 1.04
CA TRP A 141 -13.69 11.33 0.85
C TRP A 141 -13.69 11.64 -0.63
N LEU A 142 -14.84 12.09 -1.14
CA LEU A 142 -14.99 12.53 -2.52
C LEU A 142 -14.28 13.87 -2.72
N THR A 143 -13.30 13.90 -3.62
CA THR A 143 -12.54 15.12 -3.94
C THR A 143 -12.92 15.60 -5.33
N GLY A 144 -13.13 16.92 -5.47
CA GLY A 144 -13.28 17.56 -6.78
C GLY A 144 -11.96 17.61 -7.56
N ASN A 145 -11.98 18.26 -8.72
CA ASN A 145 -10.78 18.44 -9.54
C ASN A 145 -9.72 19.25 -8.78
N TYR A 146 -8.66 18.57 -8.32
CA TYR A 146 -7.41 19.20 -7.97
C TYR A 146 -6.54 19.26 -9.22
N LEU A 147 -6.34 20.45 -9.80
CA LEU A 147 -5.39 20.68 -10.89
C LEU A 147 -3.98 20.81 -10.29
N PRO A 148 -3.09 19.81 -10.41
CA PRO A 148 -1.71 20.02 -10.02
C PRO A 148 -1.07 20.95 -11.07
N LYS A 149 -0.49 22.08 -10.63
CA LYS A 149 0.24 23.04 -11.48
C LYS A 149 1.30 22.39 -12.39
N HIS A 150 1.75 21.16 -12.09
CA HIS A 150 2.80 20.46 -12.82
C HIS A 150 2.40 19.87 -14.18
N LEU A 151 1.11 19.79 -14.53
CA LEU A 151 0.68 19.33 -15.86
C LEU A 151 0.69 20.43 -16.94
N MET A 152 0.97 21.70 -16.59
CA MET A 152 1.03 22.79 -17.57
C MET A 152 2.28 22.79 -18.47
N HIS A 153 3.31 21.98 -18.17
CA HIS A 153 4.56 21.99 -18.95
C HIS A 153 4.72 20.88 -20.00
N ARG A 154 3.74 19.99 -20.19
CA ARG A 154 3.84 18.91 -21.19
C ARG A 154 3.27 19.23 -22.58
N HIS A 155 2.96 20.49 -22.88
CA HIS A 155 2.46 20.93 -24.20
C HIS A 155 3.36 22.00 -24.85
N LYS A 156 4.68 21.84 -24.74
CA LYS A 156 5.63 22.49 -25.66
C LYS A 156 6.66 21.44 -26.06
N TYR A 157 7.03 21.41 -27.34
CA TYR A 157 7.84 20.40 -28.03
C TYR A 157 7.08 19.17 -28.58
N LYS A 158 6.11 19.44 -29.46
CA LYS A 158 6.16 18.84 -30.80
C LYS A 158 6.38 19.96 -31.81
N GLN A 159 7.62 20.09 -32.27
CA GLN A 159 7.95 20.52 -33.63
C GLN A 159 8.77 19.38 -34.23
#